data_AF-A0A2C9KA92-F1
#
_entry.id   AF-A0A2C9KA92-F1
#
_cell.length_a   1.000
_cell.length_b   1.000
_cell.length_c   1.000
_cell.angle_alpha   90.00
_cell.angle_beta   90.00
_cell.angle_gamma   90.00
#
_symmetry.space_group_name_H-M   'P 1'
#
loop_
_entity.id
_entity.type
_entity.pdbx_description
1 polymer ?
#
loop_
_entity_poly.entity_id
_entity_poly.type
_entity_poly.pdbx_seq_one_letter_code
_entity_poly.pdbx_strand_id
1 'polypeptide(L)'
;MEVLLDFVYTETVEVSVENVQELLPAACLLQLTGVKNACCRFLERQLDASNCLGIKVFAENHCCQSLLHAAERYALRHFNSVIDHEEFKIMNFEEVESLVSSEDLQVGQLCNS
;
A
#
# COMPACT_ATOMS: atom_id res chain seq x y z
N MET A 1 -14.89 14.96 -3.39
CA MET A 1 -14.36 16.34 -3.32
C MET A 1 -14.85 17.11 -2.09
N GLU A 2 -16.08 16.85 -1.61
CA GLU A 2 -16.62 17.50 -0.39
C GLU A 2 -15.78 17.24 0.87
N VAL A 3 -15.27 16.02 1.07
CA VAL A 3 -14.42 15.65 2.23
C VAL A 3 -13.17 16.54 2.39
N LEU A 4 -12.58 17.00 1.28
CA LEU A 4 -11.41 17.88 1.34
C LEU A 4 -11.79 19.33 1.62
N LEU A 5 -12.96 19.77 1.17
CA LEU A 5 -13.49 21.08 1.53
C LEU A 5 -13.81 21.10 3.03
N ASP A 6 -14.46 20.07 3.53
CA ASP A 6 -14.73 19.92 4.96
C ASP A 6 -13.44 19.90 5.78
N PHE A 7 -12.37 19.26 5.31
CA PHE A 7 -11.06 19.34 5.97
C PHE A 7 -10.49 20.77 5.99
N VAL A 8 -10.58 21.52 4.89
CA VAL A 8 -10.10 22.92 4.83
C VAL A 8 -10.89 23.82 5.79
N TYR A 9 -12.17 23.52 6.03
CA TYR A 9 -13.02 24.32 6.92
C TYR A 9 -13.06 23.83 8.37
N THR A 10 -12.81 22.55 8.64
CA THR A 10 -12.95 21.94 9.98
C THR A 10 -11.62 21.49 10.59
N GLU A 11 -10.54 21.44 9.79
CA GLU A 11 -9.23 20.84 10.14
C GLU A 11 -9.30 19.35 10.57
N THR A 12 -10.46 18.71 10.39
CA THR A 12 -10.69 17.31 10.74
C THR A 12 -11.06 16.50 9.51
N VAL A 13 -10.50 15.30 9.38
CA VAL A 13 -10.85 14.38 8.30
C VAL A 13 -10.92 12.96 8.85
N GLU A 14 -12.02 12.27 8.55
CA GLU A 14 -12.19 10.86 8.89
C GLU A 14 -11.77 10.00 7.70
N VAL A 15 -10.75 9.15 7.91
CA VAL A 15 -10.22 8.26 6.87
C VAL A 15 -10.92 6.90 7.00
N SER A 16 -11.46 6.42 5.88
CA SER A 16 -12.15 5.13 5.78
C SER A 16 -11.70 4.36 4.53
N VAL A 17 -12.01 3.07 4.46
CA VAL A 17 -11.67 2.22 3.30
C VAL A 17 -12.34 2.74 2.02
N GLU A 18 -13.54 3.30 2.15
CA GLU A 18 -14.32 3.82 1.02
C GLU A 18 -13.75 5.12 0.45
N ASN A 19 -13.17 5.98 1.30
CA ASN A 19 -12.69 7.29 0.89
C ASN A 19 -11.18 7.37 0.64
N VAL A 20 -10.37 6.48 1.22
CA VAL A 20 -8.90 6.62 1.23
C VAL A 20 -8.29 6.60 -0.17
N GLN A 21 -8.90 5.86 -1.10
CA GLN A 21 -8.46 5.77 -2.49
C GLN A 21 -8.65 7.07 -3.27
N GLU A 22 -9.69 7.86 -2.97
CA GLU A 22 -9.90 9.19 -3.56
C GLU A 22 -9.22 10.30 -2.74
N LEU A 23 -9.10 10.10 -1.43
CA LEU A 23 -8.59 11.08 -0.49
C LEU A 23 -7.07 11.22 -0.56
N LEU A 24 -6.32 10.12 -0.65
CA LEU A 24 -4.85 10.17 -0.72
C LEU A 24 -4.34 10.92 -1.98
N PRO A 25 -4.81 10.62 -3.21
CA PRO A 25 -4.37 11.33 -4.41
C PRO A 25 -4.67 12.82 -4.32
N ALA A 26 -5.86 13.17 -3.83
CA ALA A 26 -6.29 14.55 -3.73
C ALA A 26 -5.53 15.31 -2.63
N ALA A 27 -5.21 14.66 -1.50
CA ALA A 27 -4.31 15.20 -0.49
C ALA A 27 -2.88 15.40 -1.01
N CYS A 28 -2.37 14.48 -1.84
CA CYS A 28 -1.09 14.64 -2.52
C CYS A 28 -1.10 15.82 -3.50
N LEU A 29 -2.16 15.96 -4.30
CA LEU A 29 -2.32 17.04 -5.28
C LEU A 29 -2.38 18.42 -4.60
N LEU A 30 -3.15 18.52 -3.51
CA LEU A 30 -3.33 19.76 -2.74
C LEU A 30 -2.22 19.99 -1.70
N GLN A 31 -1.22 19.11 -1.64
CA GLN A 31 -0.09 19.17 -0.70
C GLN A 31 -0.50 19.19 0.79
N LEU A 32 -1.64 18.57 1.11
CA LEU A 32 -2.16 18.45 2.47
C LEU A 32 -1.43 17.32 3.22
N THR A 33 -0.24 17.62 3.72
CA THR A 33 0.67 16.64 4.33
C THR A 33 0.07 15.94 5.57
N GLY A 34 -0.74 16.65 6.36
CA GLY A 34 -1.44 16.04 7.51
C GLY A 34 -2.41 14.93 7.08
N VAL A 35 -3.22 15.20 6.06
CA VAL A 35 -4.18 14.24 5.49
C VAL A 35 -3.45 13.10 4.81
N LYS A 36 -2.42 13.40 4.00
CA LYS A 36 -1.57 12.38 3.37
C LYS A 36 -1.03 11.39 4.41
N ASN A 37 -0.46 11.89 5.51
CA ASN A 37 0.10 11.05 6.56
C ASN A 37 -0.97 10.22 7.29
N ALA A 38 -2.17 10.78 7.50
CA ALA A 38 -3.29 10.05 8.08
C ALA A 38 -3.73 8.89 7.16
N CYS A 39 -3.87 9.15 5.86
CA CYS A 39 -4.19 8.13 4.86
C CYS A 39 -3.11 7.03 4.78
N CYS A 40 -1.83 7.40 4.74
CA CYS A 40 -0.73 6.42 4.74
C CYS A 40 -0.78 5.53 5.99
N ARG A 41 -0.95 6.11 7.18
CA ARG A 41 -1.06 5.35 8.43
C ARG A 41 -2.28 4.44 8.48
N PHE A 42 -3.38 4.87 7.89
CA PHE A 42 -4.59 4.04 7.78
C PHE A 42 -4.31 2.82 6.88
N LEU A 43 -3.73 3.04 5.69
CA LEU A 43 -3.37 1.97 4.75
C LEU A 43 -2.33 1.01 5.33
N GLU A 44 -1.31 1.51 6.04
CA GLU A 44 -0.31 0.68 6.72
C GLU A 44 -0.96 -0.29 7.73
N ARG A 45 -2.04 0.12 8.42
CA ARG A 45 -2.77 -0.73 9.37
C ARG A 45 -3.71 -1.74 8.70
N GLN A 46 -4.05 -1.51 7.45
CA GLN A 46 -4.94 -2.36 6.65
C GLN A 46 -4.17 -3.30 5.72
N LEU A 47 -2.83 -3.31 5.78
CA LEU A 47 -2.00 -4.22 4.99
C LEU A 47 -2.36 -5.67 5.30
N ASP A 48 -2.71 -6.39 4.23
CA ASP A 48 -3.05 -7.80 4.23
C ASP A 48 -2.42 -8.49 3.01
N ALA A 49 -2.28 -9.81 3.05
CA ALA A 49 -1.72 -10.57 1.94
C ALA A 49 -2.58 -10.46 0.66
N SER A 50 -3.87 -10.14 0.79
CA SER A 50 -4.78 -9.96 -0.33
C SER A 50 -4.74 -8.56 -0.97
N ASN A 51 -4.11 -7.57 -0.33
CA ASN A 51 -4.16 -6.16 -0.76
C ASN A 51 -2.80 -5.44 -0.78
N CYS A 52 -1.73 -6.08 -0.27
CA CYS A 52 -0.45 -5.42 -0.10
C CYS A 52 0.20 -5.02 -1.43
N LEU A 53 -0.06 -5.78 -2.51
CA LEU A 53 0.49 -5.48 -3.83
C LEU A 53 -0.25 -4.28 -4.45
N GLY A 54 -1.58 -4.24 -4.34
CA GLY A 54 -2.38 -3.08 -4.72
C GLY A 54 -1.96 -1.82 -3.97
N ILE A 55 -1.75 -1.92 -2.65
CA ILE A 55 -1.27 -0.80 -1.82
C ILE A 55 0.15 -0.37 -2.19
N LYS A 56 1.04 -1.30 -2.54
CA LYS A 56 2.40 -0.99 -3.04
C LYS A 56 2.34 -0.10 -4.28
N VAL A 57 1.64 -0.55 -5.33
CA VAL A 57 1.49 0.19 -6.59
C VAL A 57 0.82 1.55 -6.35
N PHE A 58 -0.21 1.58 -5.48
CA PHE A 58 -0.88 2.81 -5.11
C PHE A 58 0.07 3.81 -4.40
N ALA A 59 0.91 3.32 -3.49
CA ALA A 59 1.88 4.14 -2.79
C ALA A 59 2.97 4.68 -3.73
N GLU A 60 3.40 3.89 -4.70
CA GLU A 60 4.36 4.28 -5.74
C GLU A 60 3.80 5.42 -6.60
N ASN A 61 2.57 5.27 -7.10
CA ASN A 61 1.88 6.28 -7.93
C ASN A 61 1.69 7.63 -7.23
N HIS A 62 1.61 7.63 -5.89
CA HIS A 62 1.38 8.84 -5.09
C HIS A 62 2.61 9.31 -4.33
N CYS A 63 3.81 8.81 -4.67
CA CYS A 63 5.08 9.16 -4.03
C CYS A 63 5.00 9.06 -2.49
N CYS A 64 4.38 8.00 -1.99
CA CYS A 64 4.20 7.71 -0.58
C CYS A 64 5.25 6.68 -0.13
N GLN A 65 6.50 7.12 -0.07
CA GLN A 65 7.65 6.23 0.15
C GLN A 65 7.55 5.40 1.43
N SER A 66 7.04 5.94 2.53
CA SER A 66 6.90 5.18 3.78
C SER A 66 5.92 4.01 3.64
N LEU A 67 4.77 4.25 3.00
CA LEU A 67 3.74 3.26 2.74
C LEU A 67 4.23 2.21 1.73
N LEU A 68 4.97 2.66 0.70
CA LEU A 68 5.59 1.78 -0.29
C LEU A 68 6.52 0.77 0.39
N HIS A 69 7.47 1.24 1.19
CA HIS A 69 8.41 0.38 1.91
C HIS A 69 7.69 -0.54 2.91
N ALA A 70 6.63 -0.05 3.56
CA ALA A 70 5.82 -0.87 4.47
C ALA A 70 5.11 -2.01 3.72
N ALA A 71 4.51 -1.72 2.57
CA ALA A 71 3.82 -2.69 1.72
C ALA A 71 4.81 -3.72 1.12
N GLU A 72 5.96 -3.28 0.62
CA GLU A 72 7.01 -4.15 0.11
C GLU A 72 7.54 -5.09 1.19
N ARG A 73 7.88 -4.56 2.36
CA ARG A 73 8.36 -5.38 3.47
C ARG A 73 7.31 -6.38 3.94
N TYR A 74 6.04 -6.00 3.91
CA TYR A 74 4.94 -6.92 4.22
C TYR A 74 4.85 -8.03 3.16
N ALA A 75 4.87 -7.69 1.88
CA ALA A 75 4.79 -8.64 0.78
C ALA A 75 5.96 -9.64 0.82
N LEU A 76 7.18 -9.19 1.09
CA LEU A 76 8.37 -10.05 1.19
C LEU A 76 8.32 -10.98 2.41
N ARG A 77 7.83 -10.48 3.55
CA ARG A 77 7.71 -11.28 4.79
C ARG A 77 6.59 -12.32 4.72
N HIS A 78 5.50 -11.99 4.03
CA HIS A 78 4.32 -12.84 3.90
C HIS A 78 4.22 -13.45 2.50
N PHE A 79 5.34 -13.54 1.77
CA PHE A 79 5.37 -13.94 0.37
C PHE A 79 4.62 -15.24 0.09
N ASN A 80 4.80 -16.25 0.96
CA ASN A 80 4.10 -17.54 0.86
C ASN A 80 2.57 -17.42 0.89
N SER A 81 2.01 -16.40 1.55
CA SER A 81 0.57 -16.14 1.55
C SER A 81 0.17 -15.29 0.34
N VAL A 82 1.02 -14.35 -0.08
CA VAL A 82 0.75 -13.43 -1.19
C VAL A 82 0.64 -14.18 -2.52
N ILE A 83 1.46 -15.20 -2.75
CA ILE A 83 1.45 -16.01 -3.99
C ILE A 83 0.11 -16.72 -4.25
N ASP A 84 -0.67 -17.01 -3.20
CA ASP A 84 -1.96 -17.69 -3.33
C ASP A 84 -3.10 -16.73 -3.74
N HIS A 85 -2.93 -15.43 -3.50
CA HIS A 85 -3.93 -14.41 -3.76
C HIS A 85 -3.98 -13.98 -5.24
N GLU A 86 -5.15 -13.49 -5.65
CA GLU A 86 -5.40 -13.05 -7.03
C GLU A 86 -4.52 -11.87 -7.44
N GLU A 87 -4.22 -10.93 -6.54
CA GLU A 87 -3.34 -9.79 -6.82
C GLU A 87 -1.97 -10.23 -7.33
N PHE A 88 -1.43 -11.36 -6.84
CA PHE A 88 -0.15 -11.87 -7.34
C PHE A 88 -0.26 -12.46 -8.74
N LYS A 89 -1.37 -13.16 -9.03
CA LYS A 89 -1.60 -13.84 -10.32
C LYS A 89 -1.82 -12.86 -11.48
N ILE A 90 -2.25 -11.64 -11.18
CA ILE A 90 -2.47 -10.57 -12.16
C ILE A 90 -1.24 -9.68 -12.38
N MET A 91 -0.19 -9.80 -11.56
CA MET A 91 1.05 -9.05 -11.76
C MET A 91 1.75 -9.44 -13.06
N ASN A 92 2.46 -8.49 -13.64
CA ASN A 92 3.27 -8.74 -14.81
C ASN A 92 4.61 -9.41 -14.45
N PHE A 93 5.32 -9.90 -15.46
CA PHE A 93 6.58 -10.61 -15.25
C PHE A 93 7.66 -9.73 -14.58
N GLU A 94 7.74 -8.44 -14.93
CA GLU A 94 8.73 -7.51 -14.39
C GLU A 94 8.51 -7.23 -12.89
N GLU A 95 7.25 -7.11 -12.47
CA GLU A 95 6.86 -6.93 -11.06
C GLU A 95 7.20 -8.15 -10.22
N VAL A 96 6.95 -9.35 -10.76
CA VAL A 96 7.31 -10.61 -10.11
C VAL A 96 8.83 -10.77 -10.03
N GLU A 97 9.54 -10.48 -11.12
CA GLU A 97 11.01 -10.55 -11.14
C GLU A 97 11.63 -9.60 -10.11
N SER A 98 11.12 -8.37 -10.01
CA SER A 98 11.55 -7.39 -9.00
C SER A 98 11.29 -7.88 -7.57
N LEU A 99 10.13 -8.48 -7.31
CA LEU A 99 9.77 -8.99 -5.99
C LEU A 99 10.62 -10.21 -5.59
N VAL A 100 10.87 -11.13 -6.52
CA VAL A 100 11.64 -12.36 -6.27
C VAL A 100 13.15 -12.10 -6.21
N SER A 101 13.63 -11.06 -6.89
CA SER A 101 15.04 -10.65 -6.85
C SER A 101 15.44 -9.89 -5.59
N SER A 102 14.49 -9.59 -4.69
CA SER A 102 14.76 -8.88 -3.44
C SER A 102 15.52 -9.77 -2.45
N GLU A 103 16.62 -9.25 -1.87
CA GLU A 103 17.42 -9.96 -0.86
C GLU A 103 16.66 -10.15 0.48
N ASP A 104 15.59 -9.38 0.70
CA ASP A 104 14.75 -9.43 1.91
C ASP A 104 13.59 -10.43 1.79
N LEU A 105 13.52 -11.20 0.70
CA LEU A 105 12.47 -12.19 0.45
C LEU A 105 12.51 -13.33 1.49
N GLN A 106 11.45 -13.46 2.29
CA GLN A 106 11.32 -14.55 3.26
C GLN A 106 10.45 -15.67 2.68
N VAL A 107 11.04 -16.48 1.81
CA VAL A 107 10.49 -17.81 1.49
C VAL A 107 10.90 -18.77 2.60
N GLY A 108 9.94 -19.11 3.47
CA GLY A 108 10.17 -20.12 4.51
C GLY A 108 10.80 -21.37 3.89
N GLN A 109 11.97 -21.76 4.40
CA GLN A 109 12.75 -22.89 3.87
C GLN A 109 11.85 -24.10 3.64
N LEU A 110 11.72 -24.53 2.39
CA LEU A 110 11.41 -25.91 2.08
C LEU A 110 12.53 -26.74 2.73
N CYS A 111 12.23 -27.30 3.91
CA CYS A 111 13.00 -28.38 4.48
C CYS A 111 12.91 -29.55 3.50
N ASN A 112 13.83 -29.61 2.53
CA ASN A 112 14.01 -30.81 1.73
C ASN A 112 14.51 -31.92 2.65
N SER A 113 13.70 -32.97 2.69
CA SER A 113 13.87 -34.21 3.46
C SER A 113 15.01 -35.08 2.92
#